data_AF-F0WEN1-F1
#
_entry.id   AF-F0WEN1-F1
#
_cell.length_a   1.000
_cell.length_b   1.000
_cell.length_c   1.000
_cell.angle_alpha   90.00
_cell.angle_beta   90.00
_cell.angle_gamma   90.00
#
_symmetry.space_group_name_H-M   'P 1'
#
loop_
_entity.id
_entity.type
_entity.pdbx_description
1 polymer ?
#
loop_
_entity_poly.entity_id
_entity_poly.type
_entity_poly.pdbx_seq_one_letter_code
_entity_poly.pdbx_strand_id
1 'polypeptide(L)'
;MGKGKPLSDVERGKILAFSSVSMSHREIARRMNRSAKPGRVRALTERGRRRLFGEARKTGSCAKTIQKSLQLDASVRTTQRELQNNDLFEYVKRNHTTKVTPEHKKGIEWAKTMLKERTDWSSIIFSDEKKFNPDDPPARTPEVLAPPA
;
A
#
# COMPACT_ATOMS: atom_id res chain seq x y z
N MET A 1 9.83 15.89 -27.75
CA MET A 1 10.97 15.20 -28.40
C MET A 1 12.27 15.89 -28.00
N GLY A 2 13.31 15.16 -27.62
CA GLY A 2 14.62 15.75 -27.28
C GLY A 2 15.29 16.34 -28.53
N LYS A 3 16.01 17.47 -28.39
CA LYS A 3 16.62 18.18 -29.53
C LYS A 3 17.82 17.45 -30.19
N GLY A 4 18.32 16.38 -29.59
CA GLY A 4 19.54 15.69 -30.03
C GLY A 4 19.27 14.36 -30.73
N LYS A 5 20.19 13.94 -31.59
CA LYS A 5 20.19 12.60 -32.20
C LYS A 5 20.17 11.53 -31.10
N PRO A 6 19.41 10.42 -31.28
CA PRO A 6 19.42 9.30 -30.36
C PRO A 6 20.83 8.72 -30.22
N LEU A 7 21.13 8.10 -29.08
CA LEU A 7 22.45 7.51 -28.84
C LEU A 7 22.68 6.32 -29.77
N SER A 8 23.82 6.32 -30.45
CA SER A 8 24.27 5.17 -31.23
C SER A 8 24.69 4.03 -30.30
N ASP A 9 24.69 2.80 -30.81
CA ASP A 9 25.06 1.62 -30.02
C ASP A 9 26.52 1.69 -29.55
N VAL A 10 27.40 2.29 -30.36
CA VAL A 10 28.80 2.57 -29.98
C VAL A 10 28.88 3.55 -28.82
N GLU A 11 28.06 4.61 -28.81
CA GLU A 11 28.01 5.56 -27.70
C GLU A 11 27.48 4.91 -26.42
N ARG A 12 26.48 4.02 -26.53
CA ARG A 12 25.96 3.25 -25.39
C ARG A 12 27.03 2.34 -24.79
N GLY A 13 27.79 1.63 -25.63
CA GLY A 13 28.91 0.79 -25.19
C GLY A 13 29.98 1.59 -24.44
N LYS A 14 30.36 2.76 -24.94
CA LYS A 14 31.32 3.66 -24.27
C LYS A 14 30.80 4.15 -22.90
N ILE A 15 29.52 4.49 -22.81
CA ILE A 15 28.89 4.91 -21.54
C ILE A 15 28.91 3.77 -20.52
N LEU A 16 28.58 2.54 -20.94
CA LEU A 16 28.64 1.36 -20.07
C LEU A 16 30.07 1.11 -19.57
N ALA A 17 31.06 1.21 -20.46
CA ALA A 17 32.47 1.09 -20.09
C ALA A 17 32.87 2.14 -19.06
N PHE A 18 32.56 3.42 -19.28
CA PHE A 18 32.88 4.47 -18.29
C PHE A 18 32.10 4.34 -16.97
N SER A 19 30.87 3.84 -17.02
CA SER A 19 30.07 3.55 -15.82
C SER A 19 30.68 2.39 -15.01
N SER A 20 31.23 1.37 -15.66
CA SER A 20 31.90 0.24 -14.98
C SER A 20 33.14 0.68 -14.21
N VAL A 21 33.82 1.73 -14.67
CA VAL A 21 34.97 2.37 -14.00
C VAL A 21 34.51 3.41 -12.96
N SER A 22 33.22 3.42 -12.57
CA SER A 22 32.65 4.30 -11.56
C SER A 22 32.81 5.80 -11.83
N MET A 23 32.93 6.22 -13.11
CA MET A 23 32.96 7.65 -13.44
C MET A 23 31.62 8.33 -13.16
N SER A 24 31.66 9.58 -12.71
CA SER A 24 30.46 10.36 -12.50
C SER A 24 29.72 10.66 -13.82
N HIS A 25 28.38 10.73 -13.79
CA HIS A 25 27.59 11.07 -14.98
C HIS A 25 28.02 12.38 -15.66
N ARG A 26 28.48 13.36 -14.89
CA ARG A 26 28.99 14.63 -15.43
C ARG A 26 30.31 14.44 -16.18
N GLU A 27 31.18 13.58 -15.67
CA GLU A 27 32.45 13.23 -16.31
C GLU A 27 32.23 12.44 -17.60
N ILE A 28 31.33 11.46 -17.57
CA ILE A 28 30.93 10.67 -18.76
C ILE A 28 30.40 11.60 -19.84
N ALA A 29 29.51 12.53 -19.48
CA ALA A 29 28.95 13.50 -20.42
C ALA A 29 30.02 14.41 -21.03
N ARG A 30 30.99 14.88 -20.24
CA ARG A 30 32.15 15.65 -20.73
C ARG A 30 32.99 14.83 -21.71
N ARG A 31 33.35 13.60 -21.38
CA ARG A 31 34.12 12.70 -22.28
C ARG A 31 33.37 12.35 -23.57
N MET A 32 32.05 12.19 -23.48
CA MET A 32 31.19 11.88 -24.63
C MET A 32 30.77 13.11 -25.44
N ASN A 33 31.17 14.33 -25.02
CA ASN A 33 30.69 15.60 -25.59
C ASN A 33 29.15 15.66 -25.71
N ARG A 34 28.44 15.12 -24.70
CA ARG A 34 26.97 15.12 -24.62
C ARG A 34 26.52 15.93 -23.41
N SER A 35 25.28 16.40 -23.44
CA SER A 35 24.74 17.18 -22.32
C SER A 35 24.40 16.29 -21.13
N ALA A 36 25.01 16.55 -19.97
CA ALA A 36 24.53 16.04 -18.68
C ALA A 36 23.34 16.90 -18.21
N LYS A 37 22.15 16.66 -18.76
CA LYS A 37 20.94 17.29 -18.21
C LYS A 37 20.39 16.39 -17.11
N PRO A 38 20.53 16.77 -15.83
CA PRO A 38 19.80 16.07 -14.78
C PRO A 38 18.30 16.18 -15.08
N GLY A 39 17.55 15.14 -14.70
CA GLY A 39 16.10 15.17 -14.78
C GLY A 39 15.50 16.29 -13.93
N ARG A 40 14.19 16.51 -14.08
CA ARG A 40 13.45 17.48 -13.27
C ARG A 40 13.61 17.14 -11.78
N VAL A 41 13.93 18.14 -10.97
CA VAL A 41 14.00 18.01 -9.51
C VAL A 41 12.64 17.56 -8.99
N ARG A 42 12.65 16.68 -7.98
CA ARG A 42 11.42 16.20 -7.34
C ARG A 42 10.67 17.39 -6.74
N ALA A 43 9.34 17.34 -6.83
CA ALA A 43 8.48 18.38 -6.24
C ALA A 43 8.49 18.33 -4.70
N LEU A 44 8.69 17.15 -4.11
CA LEU A 44 8.78 17.00 -2.66
C LEU A 44 10.24 16.93 -2.23
N THR A 45 10.63 17.76 -1.26
CA THR A 45 11.96 17.69 -0.64
C THR A 45 12.10 16.40 0.17
N GLU A 46 13.33 15.95 0.37
CA GLU A 46 13.59 14.73 1.14
C GLU A 46 13.08 14.85 2.60
N ARG A 47 13.18 16.04 3.20
CA ARG A 47 12.58 16.32 4.53
C ARG A 47 11.05 16.21 4.48
N GLY A 48 10.41 16.77 3.45
CA GLY A 48 8.96 16.65 3.26
C GLY A 48 8.52 15.20 3.08
N ARG A 49 9.30 14.41 2.35
CA ARG A 49 9.07 12.97 2.14
C ARG A 49 9.15 12.17 3.43
N ARG A 50 10.15 12.42 4.27
CA ARG A 50 10.24 11.77 5.60
C ARG A 50 9.05 12.11 6.50
N ARG A 51 8.64 13.38 6.54
CA ARG A 51 7.46 13.80 7.31
C ARG A 51 6.18 13.15 6.80
N LEU A 52 6.00 13.11 5.48
CA LEU A 52 4.89 12.42 4.83
C LEU A 52 4.81 10.95 5.26
N PHE A 53 5.93 10.22 5.21
CA PHE A 53 5.95 8.82 5.62
C PHE A 53 5.76 8.64 7.14
N GLY A 54 6.27 9.56 7.96
CA GLY A 54 6.03 9.57 9.41
C GLY A 54 4.55 9.71 9.75
N GLU A 55 3.83 10.63 9.10
CA GLU A 55 2.38 10.77 9.29
C GLU A 55 1.59 9.63 8.66
N ALA A 56 1.99 9.14 7.49
CA ALA A 56 1.30 8.03 6.82
C ALA A 56 1.41 6.69 7.58
N ARG A 57 2.45 6.52 8.40
CA ARG A 57 2.56 5.38 9.34
C ARG A 57 1.47 5.42 10.42
N LYS A 58 0.90 6.58 10.73
CA LYS A 58 -0.22 6.70 11.64
C LYS A 58 -1.50 6.29 10.92
N THR A 59 -2.31 5.45 11.56
CA THR A 59 -3.56 4.97 10.94
C THR A 59 -4.60 6.08 10.87
N GLY A 60 -5.38 6.12 9.78
CA GLY A 60 -6.65 6.86 9.72
C GLY A 60 -6.65 8.14 8.89
N SER A 61 -5.50 8.63 8.43
CA SER A 61 -5.44 9.84 7.59
C SER A 61 -5.34 9.52 6.10
N CYS A 62 -6.03 10.28 5.25
CA CYS A 62 -5.90 10.18 3.80
C CYS A 62 -4.79 11.11 3.29
N ALA A 63 -4.27 10.84 2.08
CA ALA A 63 -3.18 11.62 1.50
C ALA A 63 -3.49 13.13 1.41
N LYS A 64 -4.76 13.51 1.18
CA LYS A 64 -5.19 14.91 1.17
C LYS A 64 -5.11 15.55 2.56
N THR A 65 -5.56 14.84 3.60
CA THR A 65 -5.46 15.32 4.99
C THR A 65 -4.00 15.46 5.41
N ILE A 66 -3.14 14.49 5.07
CA ILE A 66 -1.71 14.54 5.39
C ILE A 66 -1.00 15.68 4.65
N GLN A 67 -1.31 15.89 3.37
CA GLN A 67 -0.75 17.01 2.60
C GLN A 67 -1.14 18.36 3.22
N LYS A 68 -2.39 18.50 3.67
CA LYS A 68 -2.90 19.73 4.29
C LYS A 68 -2.33 19.95 5.70
N SER A 69 -2.26 18.90 6.52
CA SER A 69 -1.74 18.99 7.90
C SER A 69 -0.26 19.33 7.93
N LEU A 70 0.52 18.77 7.00
CA LEU A 70 1.96 19.03 6.86
C LEU A 70 2.30 20.25 6.01
N GLN A 71 1.30 20.90 5.40
CA GLN A 71 1.46 22.04 4.48
C GLN A 71 2.52 21.78 3.41
N LEU A 72 2.46 20.60 2.77
CA LEU A 72 3.44 20.25 1.74
C LEU A 72 3.18 21.04 0.46
N ASP A 73 4.24 21.60 -0.13
CA ASP A 73 4.24 22.30 -1.43
C ASP A 73 4.01 21.37 -2.64
N ALA A 74 3.69 20.09 -2.37
CA ALA A 74 3.37 19.12 -3.40
C ALA A 74 1.84 18.98 -3.56
N SER A 75 1.39 18.75 -4.79
CA SER A 75 0.00 18.42 -5.07
C SER A 75 -0.42 17.10 -4.40
N VAL A 76 -1.71 16.95 -4.12
CA VAL A 76 -2.29 15.71 -3.55
C VAL A 76 -1.91 14.48 -4.39
N ARG A 77 -1.91 14.61 -5.73
CA ARG A 77 -1.54 13.52 -6.64
C ARG A 77 -0.07 13.12 -6.51
N THR A 78 0.81 14.09 -6.25
CA THR A 78 2.24 13.83 -5.99
C THR A 78 2.42 13.11 -4.67
N THR A 79 1.70 13.54 -3.62
CA THR A 79 1.68 12.86 -2.32
C THR A 79 1.24 11.40 -2.45
N GLN A 80 0.16 11.14 -3.19
CA GLN A 80 -0.31 9.77 -3.46
C GLN A 80 0.73 8.94 -4.21
N ARG A 81 1.37 9.51 -5.24
CA ARG A 81 2.43 8.82 -6.00
C ARG A 81 3.63 8.48 -5.11
N GLU A 82 4.05 9.39 -4.24
CA GLU A 82 5.17 9.12 -3.30
C GLU A 82 4.82 8.03 -2.29
N LEU A 83 3.55 7.94 -1.86
CA LEU A 83 3.08 6.85 -1.00
C LEU A 83 3.01 5.50 -1.74
N GLN A 84 2.56 5.51 -3.00
CA GLN A 84 2.48 4.30 -3.83
C GLN A 84 3.85 3.77 -4.27
N ASN A 85 4.82 4.67 -4.48
CA ASN A 85 6.18 4.32 -4.91
C ASN A 85 7.08 3.84 -3.76
N ASN A 86 6.53 3.63 -2.56
CA ASN A 86 7.29 3.26 -1.38
C ASN A 86 6.93 1.82 -0.98
N ASP A 87 7.94 0.96 -0.86
CA ASP A 87 7.80 -0.46 -0.51
C ASP A 87 7.21 -0.69 0.89
N LEU A 88 7.16 0.34 1.74
CA LEU A 88 6.62 0.27 3.10
C LEU A 88 5.09 0.38 3.16
N PHE A 89 4.44 0.86 2.10
CA PHE A 89 3.00 1.13 2.12
C PHE A 89 2.30 0.38 1.00
N GLU A 90 1.27 -0.38 1.38
CA GLU A 90 0.37 -1.02 0.43
C GLU A 90 -1.02 -0.42 0.53
N TYR A 91 -1.67 -0.23 -0.62
CA TYR A 91 -3.08 0.13 -0.64
C TYR A 91 -3.93 -1.11 -0.36
N VAL A 92 -4.50 -1.19 0.84
CA VAL A 92 -5.44 -2.22 1.22
C VAL A 92 -6.84 -1.62 1.34
N LYS A 93 -7.81 -2.21 0.62
CA LYS A 93 -9.21 -1.82 0.76
C LYS A 93 -9.67 -2.15 2.17
N ARG A 94 -10.31 -1.20 2.84
CA ARG A 94 -10.88 -1.45 4.17
C ARG A 94 -11.93 -2.55 4.09
N ASN A 95 -11.83 -3.52 5.01
CA ASN A 95 -12.88 -4.51 5.22
C ASN A 95 -14.18 -3.79 5.56
N HIS A 96 -15.30 -4.30 5.04
CA HIS A 96 -16.60 -3.76 5.37
C HIS A 96 -16.85 -4.00 6.86
N THR A 97 -17.04 -2.93 7.62
CA THR A 97 -17.33 -2.98 9.05
C THR A 97 -18.51 -2.07 9.33
N THR A 98 -19.49 -2.58 10.06
CA THR A 98 -20.63 -1.78 10.51
C THR A 98 -20.17 -0.73 11.53
N LYS A 99 -20.85 0.41 11.57
CA LYS A 99 -20.52 1.48 12.51
C LYS A 99 -20.81 1.01 13.93
N VAL A 100 -19.77 0.92 14.76
CA VAL A 100 -19.92 0.59 16.19
C VAL A 100 -20.48 1.82 16.93
N THR A 101 -21.73 1.73 17.37
CA THR A 101 -22.37 2.75 18.21
C THR A 101 -21.97 2.55 19.68
N PRO A 102 -22.19 3.56 20.55
CA PRO A 102 -21.96 3.38 21.99
C PRO A 102 -22.77 2.22 22.60
N GLU A 103 -23.96 1.94 22.08
CA GLU A 103 -24.80 0.81 22.53
C GLU A 103 -24.15 -0.54 22.21
N HIS A 104 -23.60 -0.71 21.01
CA HIS A 104 -22.87 -1.93 20.64
C HIS A 104 -21.65 -2.16 21.55
N LYS A 105 -21.03 -1.10 22.09
CA LYS A 105 -19.92 -1.25 23.04
C LYS A 105 -20.34 -1.90 24.36
N LYS A 106 -21.59 -1.70 24.80
CA LYS A 106 -22.12 -2.40 25.98
C LYS A 106 -22.17 -3.91 25.75
N GLY A 107 -22.54 -4.34 24.54
CA GLY A 107 -22.49 -5.75 24.14
C GLY A 107 -21.07 -6.32 24.18
N ILE A 108 -20.07 -5.53 23.79
CA ILE A 108 -18.65 -5.94 23.87
C ILE A 108 -18.20 -6.07 25.34
N GLU A 109 -18.63 -5.17 26.22
CA GLU A 109 -18.32 -5.25 27.66
C GLU A 109 -18.97 -6.47 28.30
N TRP A 110 -20.23 -6.75 27.99
CA TRP A 110 -20.92 -7.97 28.42
C TRP A 110 -20.18 -9.23 27.96
N ALA A 111 -19.76 -9.29 26.69
CA ALA A 111 -18.99 -10.42 26.17
C ALA A 111 -17.66 -10.62 26.91
N LYS A 112 -16.97 -9.53 27.27
CA LYS A 112 -15.73 -9.59 28.08
C LYS A 112 -15.98 -10.14 29.49
N THR A 113 -17.12 -9.81 30.10
CA THR A 113 -17.52 -10.32 31.41
C THR A 113 -17.77 -11.83 31.34
N MET A 114 -18.55 -12.29 30.35
CA MET A 114 -18.83 -13.71 30.12
C MET A 114 -17.56 -14.54 29.86
N LEU A 115 -16.57 -13.99 29.14
CA LEU A 115 -15.27 -14.64 28.94
C LEU A 115 -14.48 -14.83 30.26
N LYS A 116 -14.62 -13.92 31.22
CA LYS A 116 -13.91 -14.00 32.51
C LYS A 116 -14.58 -14.97 33.48
N GLU A 117 -15.90 -15.02 33.48
CA GLU A 117 -16.70 -15.75 34.47
C GLU A 117 -16.79 -17.27 34.19
N ARG A 118 -16.12 -17.77 33.13
CA ARG A 118 -16.19 -19.19 32.69
C ARG A 118 -17.63 -19.68 32.62
N THR A 119 -18.48 -18.92 31.94
CA THR A 119 -19.89 -19.30 31.72
C THR A 119 -19.97 -20.71 31.14
N ASP A 120 -20.89 -21.52 31.67
CA ASP A 120 -21.08 -22.89 31.19
C ASP A 120 -21.77 -22.87 29.82
N TRP A 121 -20.97 -23.05 28.78
CA TRP A 121 -21.45 -23.06 27.39
C TRP A 121 -22.33 -24.27 27.08
N SER A 122 -22.32 -25.32 27.91
CA SER A 122 -23.14 -26.51 27.68
C SER A 122 -24.65 -26.28 27.89
N SER A 123 -25.02 -25.26 28.66
CA SER A 123 -26.42 -24.92 28.92
C SER A 123 -26.99 -23.85 27.99
N ILE A 124 -26.16 -23.22 27.16
CA ILE A 124 -26.57 -22.08 26.33
C ILE A 124 -26.95 -22.58 24.94
N ILE A 125 -28.22 -22.39 24.57
CA ILE A 125 -28.71 -22.68 23.23
C ILE A 125 -28.81 -21.36 22.46
N PHE A 126 -28.06 -21.23 21.37
CA PHE A 126 -28.16 -20.10 20.47
C PHE A 126 -29.23 -20.37 19.40
N SER A 127 -30.26 -19.54 19.36
CA SER A 127 -31.22 -19.50 18.25
C SER A 127 -31.02 -18.23 17.45
N ASP A 128 -30.44 -18.34 16.26
CA ASP A 128 -30.45 -17.27 15.26
C ASP A 128 -31.22 -17.76 14.04
N GLU A 129 -32.12 -16.93 13.53
CA GLU A 129 -32.91 -17.25 12.35
C GLU A 129 -32.07 -17.03 11.09
N LYS A 130 -31.41 -18.09 10.63
CA LYS A 130 -30.79 -18.10 9.31
C LYS A 130 -31.87 -18.32 8.26
N LYS A 131 -32.17 -17.29 7.46
CA LYS A 131 -32.97 -17.45 6.24
C LYS A 131 -32.21 -18.30 5.23
N PHE A 132 -32.69 -19.52 5.00
CA PHE A 132 -32.29 -20.35 3.87
C PHE A 132 -33.10 -19.91 2.65
N ASN A 133 -32.43 -19.32 1.67
CA ASN A 133 -33.05 -19.09 0.37
C ASN A 133 -33.03 -20.42 -0.42
N PRO A 134 -34.14 -20.82 -1.06
CA PRO A 134 -34.21 -22.09 -1.80
C PRO A 134 -33.28 -22.18 -3.02
N ASP A 135 -32.81 -21.05 -3.53
CA ASP A 135 -32.03 -20.95 -4.78
C ASP A 135 -30.52 -21.03 -4.57
N ASP A 136 -30.03 -21.06 -3.33
CA ASP A 136 -28.60 -21.18 -3.06
C ASP A 136 -28.18 -22.65 -3.26
N PRO A 137 -27.34 -22.97 -4.28
CA PRO A 137 -26.93 -24.34 -4.55
C PRO A 137 -26.20 -24.90 -3.31
N PRO A 138 -26.44 -26.18 -2.94
CA PRO A 138 -25.82 -26.76 -1.77
C PRO A 138 -24.30 -26.66 -1.92
N ALA A 139 -23.63 -26.18 -0.87
CA ALA A 139 -22.18 -26.11 -0.82
C ALA A 139 -21.63 -27.48 -1.22
N ARG A 140 -20.89 -27.53 -2.33
CA ARG A 140 -20.31 -28.74 -2.90
C ARG A 140 -19.56 -29.45 -1.77
N THR A 141 -20.08 -30.58 -1.32
CA THR A 141 -19.40 -31.43 -0.35
C THR A 141 -18.04 -31.80 -0.94
N PRO A 142 -16.93 -31.74 -0.17
CA PRO A 142 -15.67 -32.26 -0.66
C PRO A 142 -15.88 -33.75 -0.92
N GLU A 143 -15.77 -34.11 -2.19
CA GLU A 143 -15.84 -35.47 -2.70
C GLU A 143 -14.84 -36.31 -1.89
N VAL A 144 -15.38 -37.18 -1.03
CA VAL A 144 -14.58 -38.16 -0.31
C VAL A 144 -14.03 -39.08 -1.38
N LEU A 145 -12.75 -38.91 -1.72
CA LEU A 145 -11.99 -39.85 -2.53
C LEU A 145 -12.14 -41.24 -1.92
N ALA A 146 -12.93 -42.09 -2.56
CA ALA A 146 -12.96 -43.52 -2.24
C ALA A 146 -11.55 -44.09 -2.44
N PRO A 147 -11.03 -44.90 -1.52
CA PRO A 147 -9.72 -45.50 -1.67
C PRO A 147 -9.72 -46.49 -2.86
N PRO A 148 -8.64 -46.53 -3.66
CA PRO A 148 -8.54 -47.45 -4.78
C PRO A 148 -8.49 -48.91 -4.29
N ALA A 149 -9.18 -49.79 -5.03
CA ALA A 149 -9.23 -51.23 -4.82
C ALA A 149 -7.91 -51.93 -5.17
#